data_AF-A0A968VXW4-F1
#
_entry.id   AF-A0A968VXW4-F1
#
_cell.length_a   1.000
_cell.length_b   1.000
_cell.length_c   1.000
_cell.angle_alpha   90.00
_cell.angle_beta   90.00
_cell.angle_gamma   90.00
#
_symmetry.space_group_name_H-M   'P 1'
#
loop_
_entity.id
_entity.type
_entity.pdbx_description
1 polymer ?
#
loop_
_entity_poly.entity_id
_entity_poly.type
_entity_poly.pdbx_seq_one_letter_code
_entity_poly.pdbx_strand_id
1 'polypeptide(L)'
;MGANDYLLKPFDIKVLKSKINSIFENRQKLRVYLYNKLAMDSSARQIDVVDNRQDFINKAVQTVENNLDNMEFNPDDFAKEMGLSRVQLYRKFNILLNQHVMDFVKQVRLAKAARLLISTDMTISQIAYGTGLSPKHFAALFKGTYGMTPTTFRQNNKAV
;
A
#
# COMPACT_ATOMS: atom_id res chain seq x y z
N MET A 1 -11.24 -3.03 -38.34
CA MET A 1 -11.33 -4.34 -37.65
C MET A 1 -9.96 -5.00 -37.75
N GLY A 2 -9.37 -5.39 -36.62
CA GLY A 2 -8.04 -6.01 -36.58
C GLY A 2 -7.49 -6.03 -35.16
N ALA A 3 -7.91 -7.06 -34.41
CA ALA A 3 -7.46 -7.55 -33.11
C ALA A 3 -6.33 -6.77 -32.38
N ASN A 4 -6.72 -6.11 -31.28
CA ASN A 4 -5.85 -5.87 -30.13
C ASN A 4 -5.42 -7.24 -29.56
N ASP A 5 -4.29 -7.75 -30.04
CA ASP A 5 -3.71 -8.99 -29.54
C ASP A 5 -3.11 -8.80 -28.14
N TYR A 6 -3.88 -9.26 -27.16
CA TYR A 6 -3.47 -10.13 -26.06
C TYR A 6 -2.01 -10.06 -25.59
N LEU A 7 -1.74 -9.22 -24.59
CA LEU A 7 -0.68 -9.48 -23.61
C LEU A 7 -1.27 -10.18 -22.37
N LEU A 8 -1.49 -11.49 -22.55
CA LEU A 8 -1.36 -12.65 -21.65
C LEU A 8 -1.63 -12.54 -20.11
N LYS A 9 -2.52 -13.45 -19.65
CA LYS A 9 -2.80 -13.98 -18.28
C LYS A 9 -1.54 -14.44 -17.49
N PRO A 10 -1.62 -14.78 -16.18
CA PRO A 10 -2.38 -14.24 -15.04
C PRO A 10 -1.43 -13.38 -14.16
N PHE A 11 -1.96 -12.45 -13.36
CA PHE A 11 -1.10 -11.65 -12.47
C PHE A 11 -0.49 -12.50 -11.35
N ASP A 12 0.80 -12.78 -11.46
CA ASP A 12 1.60 -13.42 -10.42
C ASP A 12 1.53 -12.58 -9.14
N ILE A 13 1.17 -13.18 -8.00
CA ILE A 13 1.16 -12.52 -6.68
C ILE A 13 2.53 -11.90 -6.37
N LYS A 14 3.62 -12.47 -6.92
CA LYS A 14 4.95 -11.87 -6.89
C LYS A 14 4.98 -10.55 -7.63
N VAL A 15 4.31 -10.39 -8.78
CA VAL A 15 4.23 -9.13 -9.53
C VAL A 15 3.40 -8.08 -8.80
N LEU A 16 2.37 -8.45 -8.02
CA LEU A 16 1.65 -7.49 -7.17
C LEU A 16 2.53 -7.01 -6.00
N LYS A 17 3.23 -7.94 -5.33
CA LYS A 17 4.28 -7.59 -4.36
C LYS A 17 5.40 -6.76 -4.99
N SER A 18 5.82 -7.10 -6.20
CA SER A 18 6.84 -6.36 -6.95
C SER A 18 6.31 -5.04 -7.48
N LYS A 19 5.01 -4.84 -7.71
CA LYS A 19 4.44 -3.53 -8.02
C LYS A 19 4.36 -2.66 -6.77
N ILE A 20 4.01 -3.23 -5.62
CA ILE A 20 4.17 -2.56 -4.32
C ILE A 20 5.65 -2.19 -4.17
N ASN A 21 6.58 -3.14 -4.23
CA ASN A 21 8.01 -2.84 -4.15
C ASN A 21 8.50 -1.90 -5.25
N SER A 22 7.97 -1.95 -6.48
CA SER A 22 8.40 -1.11 -7.63
C SER A 22 7.91 0.33 -7.51
N ILE A 23 6.69 0.55 -7.01
CA ILE A 23 6.20 1.87 -6.59
C ILE A 23 7.12 2.42 -5.49
N PHE A 24 7.64 1.55 -4.63
CA PHE A 24 8.59 1.89 -3.58
C PHE A 24 10.05 2.02 -4.09
N GLU A 25 10.43 1.42 -5.22
CA GLU A 25 11.81 1.30 -5.72
C GLU A 25 12.22 2.41 -6.70
N ASN A 26 11.32 2.85 -7.58
CA ASN A 26 11.70 3.77 -8.66
C ASN A 26 12.00 5.20 -8.19
N ARG A 27 11.56 5.59 -6.99
CA ARG A 27 11.95 6.84 -6.32
C ARG A 27 13.24 6.71 -5.47
N GLN A 28 13.79 5.50 -5.31
CA GLN A 28 14.93 5.23 -4.41
C GLN A 28 16.27 5.56 -5.05
N LYS A 29 16.49 5.24 -6.34
CA LYS A 29 17.83 5.35 -6.95
C LYS A 29 18.33 6.79 -7.02
N LEU A 30 17.45 7.72 -7.42
CA LEU A 30 17.78 9.15 -7.46
C LEU A 30 17.95 9.73 -6.05
N ARG A 31 17.20 9.24 -5.05
CA ARG A 31 17.25 9.76 -3.68
C ARG A 31 18.44 9.22 -2.87
N VAL A 32 18.79 7.95 -3.02
CA VAL A 32 20.02 7.39 -2.45
C VAL A 32 21.22 8.13 -3.05
N TYR A 33 21.23 8.40 -4.35
CA TYR A 33 22.27 9.20 -4.99
C TYR A 33 22.33 10.65 -4.45
N LEU A 34 21.20 11.36 -4.37
CA LEU A 34 21.17 12.75 -3.88
C LEU A 34 21.44 12.86 -2.37
N TYR A 35 20.96 11.91 -1.56
CA TYR A 35 21.21 11.85 -0.13
C TYR A 35 22.65 11.44 0.17
N ASN A 36 23.23 10.47 -0.52
CA ASN A 36 24.65 10.11 -0.38
C ASN A 36 25.57 11.25 -0.81
N LYS A 37 25.19 12.03 -1.83
CA LYS A 37 25.91 13.25 -2.23
C LYS A 37 25.85 14.34 -1.16
N LEU A 38 24.78 14.41 -0.36
CA LEU A 38 24.61 15.36 0.75
C LEU A 38 25.13 14.83 2.10
N ALA A 39 25.27 13.51 2.26
CA ALA A 39 25.60 12.82 3.51
C ALA A 39 27.08 12.38 3.64
N MET A 40 27.97 12.89 2.78
CA MET A 40 29.44 12.73 2.90
C MET A 40 30.02 13.27 4.23
N ASP A 41 29.18 13.84 5.11
CA ASP A 41 29.59 14.53 6.34
C ASP A 41 29.29 13.76 7.65
N SER A 42 28.64 12.58 7.62
CA SER A 42 28.27 11.87 8.89
C SER A 42 28.04 10.37 8.73
N SER A 43 29.12 9.59 8.62
CA SER A 43 29.10 8.13 8.39
C SER A 43 28.63 7.25 9.57
N ALA A 44 28.39 7.80 10.76
CA ALA A 44 28.04 7.02 11.95
C ALA A 44 26.53 6.80 12.20
N ARG A 45 25.62 7.49 11.50
CA ARG A 45 24.15 7.37 11.71
C ARG A 45 23.44 6.42 10.72
N GLN A 46 24.18 5.80 9.80
CA GLN A 46 23.59 5.13 8.64
C GLN A 46 23.08 3.70 8.90
N ILE A 47 23.64 2.97 9.87
CA ILE A 47 23.31 1.54 10.08
C ILE A 47 22.00 1.38 10.89
N ASP A 48 21.75 2.23 11.89
CA ASP A 48 20.53 2.17 12.73
C ASP A 48 19.24 2.60 12.00
N VAL A 49 19.33 3.36 10.91
CA VAL A 49 18.15 3.91 10.21
C VAL A 49 17.58 2.93 9.18
N VAL A 50 18.42 2.04 8.61
CA VAL A 50 18.01 1.12 7.54
C VAL A 50 17.40 -0.17 8.11
N ASP A 51 17.98 -0.74 9.17
CA ASP A 51 17.45 -1.96 9.81
C ASP A 51 16.07 -1.69 10.46
N ASN A 52 15.90 -0.51 11.05
CA ASN A 52 14.63 -0.02 11.62
C ASN A 52 13.54 0.27 10.56
N ARG A 53 13.89 0.39 9.27
CA ARG A 53 12.91 0.77 8.23
C ARG A 53 12.00 -0.38 7.86
N GLN A 54 12.54 -1.57 7.60
CA GLN A 54 11.72 -2.71 7.17
C GLN A 54 10.80 -3.17 8.30
N ASP A 55 11.30 -3.20 9.53
CA ASP A 55 10.50 -3.52 10.72
C ASP A 55 9.39 -2.50 10.95
N PHE A 56 9.68 -1.21 10.77
CA PHE A 56 8.66 -0.16 10.85
C PHE A 56 7.55 -0.37 9.80
N ILE A 57 7.91 -0.70 8.56
CA ILE A 57 6.96 -0.94 7.49
C ILE A 57 6.12 -2.19 7.77
N ASN A 58 6.76 -3.29 8.19
CA ASN A 58 6.08 -4.54 8.52
C ASN A 58 5.07 -4.32 9.66
N LYS A 59 5.48 -3.62 10.73
CA LYS A 59 4.59 -3.24 11.83
C LYS A 59 3.44 -2.36 11.32
N ALA A 60 3.73 -1.36 10.50
CA ALA A 60 2.71 -0.48 9.94
C ALA A 60 1.67 -1.23 9.10
N VAL A 61 2.11 -2.17 8.25
CA VAL A 61 1.20 -3.04 7.48
C VAL A 61 0.36 -3.89 8.44
N GLN A 62 0.97 -4.57 9.40
CA GLN A 62 0.27 -5.43 10.35
C GLN A 62 -0.77 -4.66 11.16
N THR A 63 -0.43 -3.45 11.61
CA THR A 63 -1.35 -2.58 12.33
C THR A 63 -2.59 -2.24 11.49
N VAL A 64 -2.41 -1.96 10.19
CA VAL A 64 -3.55 -1.72 9.29
C VAL A 64 -4.34 -2.99 9.05
N GLU A 65 -3.69 -4.15 8.89
CA GLU A 65 -4.38 -5.43 8.71
C GLU A 65 -5.19 -5.85 9.94
N ASN A 66 -4.71 -5.53 11.14
CA ASN A 66 -5.45 -5.76 12.39
C ASN A 66 -6.66 -4.83 12.56
N ASN A 67 -6.69 -3.71 11.82
CA ASN A 67 -7.75 -2.69 11.85
C ASN A 67 -8.40 -2.51 10.46
N LEU A 68 -8.47 -3.61 9.70
CA LEU A 68 -8.77 -3.57 8.28
C LEU A 68 -10.22 -3.14 8.01
N ASP A 69 -11.17 -3.69 8.76
CA ASP A 69 -12.62 -3.46 8.67
C ASP A 69 -13.10 -2.23 9.46
N ASN A 70 -12.24 -1.65 10.29
CA ASN A 70 -12.57 -0.48 11.09
C ASN A 70 -12.66 0.80 10.24
N MET A 71 -13.88 1.28 9.97
CA MET A 71 -14.12 2.50 9.18
C MET A 71 -13.70 3.79 9.89
N GLU A 72 -13.64 3.78 11.23
CA GLU A 72 -13.30 4.95 12.05
C GLU A 72 -11.80 5.06 12.35
N PHE A 73 -11.00 4.12 11.82
CA PHE A 73 -9.56 4.07 12.02
C PHE A 73 -8.89 5.36 11.55
N ASN A 74 -8.27 6.06 12.50
CA ASN A 74 -7.75 7.41 12.29
C ASN A 74 -6.26 7.52 12.69
N PRO A 75 -5.62 8.69 12.47
CA PRO A 75 -4.21 8.84 12.80
C PRO A 75 -3.84 8.71 14.29
N ASP A 76 -4.77 8.98 15.23
CA ASP A 76 -4.52 8.75 16.66
C ASP A 76 -4.42 7.25 16.95
N ASP A 77 -5.40 6.47 16.46
CA ASP A 77 -5.43 5.02 16.66
C ASP A 77 -4.18 4.38 16.06
N PHE A 78 -3.83 4.76 14.84
CA PHE A 78 -2.66 4.22 14.17
C PHE A 78 -1.36 4.59 14.90
N ALA A 79 -1.24 5.82 15.43
CA ALA A 79 -0.08 6.22 16.22
C ALA A 79 0.02 5.39 17.51
N LYS A 80 -1.11 5.21 18.21
CA LYS A 80 -1.22 4.42 19.43
C LYS A 80 -0.80 2.97 19.21
N GLU A 81 -1.35 2.31 18.20
CA GLU A 81 -0.99 0.92 17.84
C GLU A 81 0.48 0.78 17.40
N MET A 82 1.03 1.83 16.76
CA MET A 82 2.45 1.88 16.42
C MET A 82 3.35 2.12 17.63
N GLY A 83 2.80 2.49 18.79
CA GLY A 83 3.55 2.84 20.00
C GLY A 83 4.26 4.19 19.88
N LEU A 84 3.68 5.13 19.13
CA LEU A 84 4.29 6.42 18.80
C LEU A 84 3.34 7.57 19.12
N SER A 85 3.88 8.75 19.39
CA SER A 85 3.07 9.96 19.30
C SER A 85 2.75 10.27 17.83
N ARG A 86 1.67 11.04 17.58
CA ARG A 86 1.32 11.52 16.23
C ARG A 86 2.52 12.17 15.53
N VAL A 87 3.22 13.07 16.20
CA VAL A 87 4.38 13.79 15.64
C VAL A 87 5.49 12.81 15.22
N GLN A 88 5.79 11.82 16.05
CA GLN A 88 6.81 10.80 15.73
C GLN A 88 6.39 9.93 14.54
N LEU A 89 5.11 9.54 14.49
CA LEU A 89 4.55 8.76 13.40
C LEU A 89 4.68 9.52 12.07
N TYR A 90 4.18 10.76 12.00
CA TYR A 90 4.27 11.59 10.78
C TYR A 90 5.72 11.82 10.35
N ARG A 91 6.63 12.09 11.30
CA ARG A 91 8.06 12.25 11.00
C ARG A 91 8.66 10.96 10.43
N LYS A 92 8.38 9.79 11.03
CA LYS A 92 8.85 8.49 10.53
C LYS A 92 8.28 8.18 9.14
N PHE A 93 6.98 8.42 8.92
CA PHE A 93 6.35 8.26 7.61
C PHE A 93 6.98 9.16 6.55
N ASN A 94 7.25 10.43 6.87
CA ASN A 94 7.90 11.34 5.93
C ASN A 94 9.33 10.89 5.58
N ILE A 95 10.15 10.58 6.59
CA ILE A 95 11.56 10.23 6.38
C ILE A 95 11.70 8.86 5.70
N LEU A 96 10.97 7.85 6.18
CA LEU A 96 11.10 6.45 5.77
C LEU A 96 10.28 6.10 4.53
N LEU A 97 9.10 6.70 4.35
CA LEU A 97 8.15 6.34 3.29
C LEU A 97 7.87 7.50 2.32
N ASN A 98 8.14 8.74 2.71
CA ASN A 98 7.77 9.95 1.97
C ASN A 98 6.30 9.94 1.55
N GLN A 99 5.45 9.55 2.49
CA GLN A 99 4.03 9.33 2.24
C GLN A 99 3.22 9.79 3.44
N HIS A 100 2.02 10.31 3.18
CA HIS A 100 1.07 10.64 4.24
C HIS A 100 0.51 9.37 4.88
N VAL A 101 0.38 9.38 6.21
CA VAL A 101 -0.07 8.26 7.04
C VAL A 101 -1.37 7.64 6.52
N MET A 102 -2.42 8.45 6.32
CA MET A 102 -3.72 7.89 5.91
C MET A 102 -3.75 7.44 4.46
N ASP A 103 -2.83 7.90 3.61
CA ASP A 103 -2.73 7.37 2.25
C ASP A 103 -2.07 6.00 2.25
N PHE A 104 -1.16 5.73 3.19
CA PHE A 104 -0.62 4.40 3.40
C PHE A 104 -1.70 3.42 3.87
N VAL A 105 -2.52 3.81 4.84
CA VAL A 105 -3.66 3.00 5.31
C VAL A 105 -4.59 2.64 4.14
N LYS A 106 -4.96 3.62 3.31
CA LYS A 106 -5.79 3.40 2.12
C LYS A 106 -5.14 2.41 1.15
N GLN A 107 -3.84 2.56 0.88
CA GLN A 107 -3.12 1.67 -0.04
C GLN A 107 -3.10 0.22 0.45
N VAL A 108 -2.86 -0.01 1.74
CA VAL A 108 -2.87 -1.36 2.32
C VAL A 108 -4.29 -1.97 2.23
N ARG A 109 -5.34 -1.20 2.57
CA ARG A 109 -6.74 -1.63 2.43
C ARG A 109 -7.10 -2.01 1.00
N LEU A 110 -6.73 -1.18 0.03
CA LEU A 110 -6.98 -1.43 -1.39
C LEU A 110 -6.21 -2.64 -1.91
N ALA A 111 -4.95 -2.82 -1.49
CA ALA A 111 -4.17 -3.99 -1.87
C ALA A 111 -4.80 -5.28 -1.33
N LYS A 112 -5.30 -5.25 -0.10
CA LYS A 112 -6.05 -6.37 0.48
C LYS A 112 -7.36 -6.63 -0.26
N ALA A 113 -8.11 -5.57 -0.59
CA ALA A 113 -9.33 -5.67 -1.37
C ALA A 113 -9.07 -6.27 -2.77
N ALA A 114 -8.00 -5.84 -3.46
CA ALA A 114 -7.59 -6.41 -4.75
C ALA A 114 -7.32 -7.91 -4.65
N ARG A 115 -6.67 -8.36 -3.57
CA ARG A 115 -6.47 -9.79 -3.31
C ARG A 115 -7.79 -10.51 -3.06
N LEU A 116 -8.69 -9.96 -2.26
CA LEU A 116 -10.01 -10.58 -1.99
C LEU A 116 -10.86 -10.66 -3.26
N LEU A 117 -10.76 -9.67 -4.16
CA LEU A 117 -11.49 -9.64 -5.43
C LEU A 117 -11.16 -10.84 -6.34
N ILE A 118 -9.92 -11.33 -6.29
CA ILE A 118 -9.42 -12.41 -7.14
C ILE A 118 -9.41 -13.78 -6.45
N SER A 119 -9.33 -13.81 -5.12
CA SER A 119 -9.20 -15.06 -4.35
C SER A 119 -10.50 -15.54 -3.71
N THR A 120 -11.58 -14.75 -3.79
CA THR A 120 -12.86 -15.07 -3.14
C THR A 120 -14.06 -14.72 -4.03
N ASP A 121 -15.21 -15.29 -3.69
CA ASP A 121 -16.51 -14.99 -4.30
C ASP A 121 -17.30 -13.88 -3.59
N MET A 122 -16.70 -13.22 -2.59
CA MET A 122 -17.37 -12.16 -1.83
C MET A 122 -17.91 -11.07 -2.75
N THR A 123 -19.05 -10.47 -2.41
CA THR A 123 -19.57 -9.35 -3.20
C THR A 123 -18.67 -8.12 -3.06
N ILE A 124 -18.74 -7.21 -4.04
CA ILE A 124 -17.99 -5.93 -3.98
C ILE A 124 -18.30 -5.17 -2.69
N SER A 125 -19.56 -5.18 -2.24
CA SER A 125 -19.98 -4.57 -0.99
C SER A 125 -19.35 -5.25 0.22
N GLN A 126 -19.36 -6.59 0.30
CA GLN A 126 -18.73 -7.32 1.40
C GLN A 126 -17.23 -7.04 1.49
N ILE A 127 -16.53 -6.95 0.35
CA ILE A 127 -15.10 -6.60 0.31
C ILE A 127 -14.88 -5.15 0.76
N ALA A 128 -15.74 -4.21 0.36
CA ALA A 128 -15.65 -2.83 0.80
C ALA A 128 -15.78 -2.73 2.32
N TYR A 129 -16.84 -3.31 2.90
CA TYR A 129 -17.06 -3.33 4.35
C TYR A 129 -15.91 -4.03 5.09
N GLY A 130 -15.49 -5.20 4.61
CA GLY A 130 -14.36 -5.96 5.20
C GLY A 130 -12.99 -5.30 5.02
N THR A 131 -12.90 -4.21 4.26
CA THR A 131 -11.70 -3.37 4.14
C THR A 131 -11.89 -1.96 4.68
N GLY A 132 -12.93 -1.75 5.50
CA GLY A 132 -13.13 -0.51 6.23
C GLY A 132 -13.47 0.66 5.32
N LEU A 133 -14.15 0.39 4.20
CA LEU A 133 -14.57 1.38 3.21
C LEU A 133 -16.07 1.21 2.90
N SER A 134 -16.79 2.31 2.72
CA SER A 134 -18.15 2.23 2.19
C SER A 134 -18.11 1.81 0.70
N PRO A 135 -19.11 1.06 0.18
CA PRO A 135 -19.09 0.61 -1.21
C PRO A 135 -18.90 1.73 -2.24
N LYS A 136 -19.54 2.88 -2.02
CA LYS A 136 -19.42 4.07 -2.89
C LYS A 136 -17.99 4.62 -2.87
N HIS A 137 -17.40 4.77 -1.69
CA HIS A 137 -16.04 5.30 -1.56
C HIS A 137 -15.00 4.30 -2.08
N PHE A 138 -15.17 3.01 -1.78
CA PHE A 138 -14.34 1.93 -2.27
C PHE A 138 -14.27 1.93 -3.80
N ALA A 139 -15.40 1.96 -4.50
CA ALA A 139 -15.42 1.92 -5.96
C ALA A 139 -14.66 3.11 -6.59
N ALA A 140 -14.85 4.32 -6.06
CA ALA A 140 -14.17 5.52 -6.53
C ALA A 140 -12.65 5.44 -6.27
N LEU A 141 -12.25 5.08 -5.05
CA LEU A 141 -10.86 4.98 -4.65
C LEU A 141 -10.11 3.87 -5.41
N PHE A 142 -10.76 2.71 -5.58
CA PHE A 142 -10.22 1.58 -6.32
C PHE A 142 -10.02 1.94 -7.79
N LYS A 143 -11.01 2.58 -8.43
CA LYS A 143 -10.87 3.06 -9.82
C LYS A 143 -9.76 4.09 -9.97
N GLY A 144 -9.64 5.04 -9.05
CA GLY A 144 -8.55 6.02 -9.06
C GLY A 144 -7.16 5.38 -8.91
N THR A 145 -7.06 4.28 -8.16
CA THR A 145 -5.79 3.58 -7.88
C THR A 145 -5.39 2.60 -8.97
N TYR A 146 -6.35 1.81 -9.48
CA TYR A 146 -6.09 0.71 -10.43
C TYR A 146 -6.53 1.01 -11.87
N GLY A 147 -7.10 2.19 -12.13
CA GLY A 147 -7.57 2.62 -13.46
C GLY A 147 -8.85 1.93 -13.93
N MET A 148 -9.42 1.01 -13.15
CA MET A 148 -10.62 0.24 -13.50
C MET A 148 -11.49 -0.04 -12.28
N THR A 149 -12.77 -0.37 -12.52
CA THR A 149 -13.70 -0.67 -11.42
C THR A 149 -13.35 -2.00 -10.73
N PRO A 150 -13.75 -2.20 -9.46
CA PRO A 150 -13.58 -3.49 -8.77
C PRO A 150 -14.16 -4.68 -9.54
N THR A 151 -15.32 -4.49 -10.18
CA THR A 151 -15.98 -5.53 -10.99
C THR A 151 -15.15 -5.91 -12.21
N THR A 152 -14.68 -4.91 -12.98
CA THR A 152 -13.79 -5.11 -14.12
C THR A 152 -12.48 -5.77 -13.69
N PHE A 153 -11.93 -5.33 -12.56
CA PHE A 153 -10.72 -5.92 -12.00
C PHE A 153 -10.90 -7.40 -11.69
N ARG A 154 -12.02 -7.79 -11.04
CA ARG A 154 -12.34 -9.20 -10.81
C ARG A 154 -12.44 -9.98 -12.11
N GLN A 155 -13.24 -9.50 -13.07
CA GLN A 155 -13.46 -10.22 -14.34
C GLN A 155 -12.15 -10.47 -15.11
N ASN A 156 -11.24 -9.50 -15.11
CA ASN A 156 -9.97 -9.61 -15.83
C ASN A 156 -8.95 -10.53 -15.14
N ASN A 157 -9.10 -10.79 -13.83
CA ASN A 157 -8.08 -11.46 -13.02
C ASN A 157 -8.53 -12.76 -12.36
N LYS A 158 -9.83 -13.08 -12.38
CA LYS A 158 -10.32 -14.37 -11.92
C LYS A 158 -9.95 -15.42 -12.98
N ALA A 159 -9.06 -16.34 -12.64
CA ALA A 159 -8.83 -17.50 -13.48
C ALA A 159 -10.14 -18.32 -13.52
N VAL A 160 -10.64 -18.56 -14.73
CA VAL A 160 -11.61 -19.65 -14.99
C VAL A 160 -10.90 -20.97 -14.73
#